data_AF-A0A1R2BNB0-F1
#
_entry.id   AF-A0A1R2BNB0-F1
#
_cell.length_a   1.000
_cell.length_b   1.000
_cell.length_c   1.000
_cell.angle_alpha   90.00
_cell.angle_beta   90.00
_cell.angle_gamma   90.00
#
_symmetry.space_group_name_H-M   'P 1'
#
loop_
_entity.id
_entity.type
_entity.pdbx_description
1 polymer ?
#
loop_
_entity_poly.entity_id
_entity_poly.type
_entity_poly.pdbx_seq_one_letter_code
_entity_poly.pdbx_strand_id
1 'polypeptide(L)'
;MEDDSLIEKQQENEESQSNRTYVAWLLAFIELCTEISTIVILSIYSSDCDEPIRLWLTILSSVLGFHTIFLVGTEALASNLKEKPGWNSVYFTVNTIVQCFLFLWMLIGAVWAFNDMDACRDDFYEGWMLTIVVLGTYFGIISVFLLGLLFIVCITCIGSWHISSYLKKSP
;
A
#
# COMPACT_ATOMS: atom_id res chain seq x y z
N MET A 1 4.81 19.18 -36.61
CA MET A 1 6.04 18.93 -35.82
C MET A 1 5.95 19.54 -34.42
N GLU A 2 5.52 20.79 -34.22
CA GLU A 2 5.26 21.33 -32.87
C GLU A 2 3.91 20.83 -32.31
N ASP A 3 2.91 20.66 -33.18
CA ASP A 3 1.56 20.19 -32.85
C ASP A 3 1.51 18.72 -32.38
N ASP A 4 2.31 17.85 -33.02
CA ASP A 4 2.39 16.43 -32.65
C ASP A 4 2.95 16.24 -31.23
N SER A 5 3.88 17.11 -30.81
CA SER A 5 4.49 17.06 -29.48
C SER A 5 3.56 17.52 -28.35
N LEU A 6 2.57 18.36 -28.67
CA LEU A 6 1.55 18.81 -27.72
C LEU A 6 0.48 17.74 -27.51
N ILE A 7 0.08 17.05 -28.59
CA ILE A 7 -0.87 15.94 -28.55
C ILE A 7 -0.30 14.76 -27.75
N GLU A 8 0.98 14.42 -27.97
CA GLU A 8 1.66 13.33 -27.26
C GLU A 8 1.75 13.61 -25.74
N LYS A 9 2.11 14.85 -25.35
CA LYS A 9 2.13 15.27 -23.94
C LYS A 9 0.75 15.31 -23.28
N GLN A 10 -0.30 15.62 -24.04
CA GLN A 10 -1.67 15.57 -23.52
C GLN A 10 -2.12 14.13 -23.28
N GLN A 11 -1.85 13.21 -24.22
CA GLN A 11 -2.15 11.80 -24.04
C GLN A 11 -1.38 11.15 -22.88
N GLU A 12 -0.07 11.42 -22.73
CA GLU A 12 0.72 10.90 -21.60
C GLU A 12 0.18 11.39 -20.25
N ASN A 13 -0.26 12.66 -20.18
CA ASN A 13 -0.84 13.22 -18.96
C ASN A 13 -2.22 12.62 -18.64
N GLU A 14 -3.06 12.36 -19.64
CA GLU A 14 -4.37 11.71 -19.44
C GLU A 14 -4.24 10.25 -18.99
N GLU A 15 -3.31 9.49 -19.58
CA GLU A 15 -3.06 8.09 -19.20
C GLU A 15 -2.46 7.98 -17.79
N SER A 16 -1.46 8.83 -17.50
CA SER A 16 -0.87 8.93 -16.16
C SER A 16 -1.91 9.30 -15.10
N GLN A 17 -2.85 10.19 -15.44
CA GLN A 17 -3.95 10.58 -14.57
C GLN A 17 -4.93 9.43 -14.32
N SER A 18 -5.38 8.75 -15.38
CA SER A 18 -6.30 7.61 -15.27
C SER A 18 -5.72 6.52 -14.35
N ASN A 19 -4.43 6.19 -14.56
CA ASN A 19 -3.72 5.22 -13.75
C ASN A 19 -3.60 5.66 -12.29
N ARG A 20 -3.30 6.94 -12.03
CA ARG A 20 -3.21 7.48 -10.66
C ARG A 20 -4.55 7.41 -9.93
N THR A 21 -5.63 7.85 -10.56
CA THR A 21 -6.97 7.84 -9.96
C THR A 21 -7.40 6.41 -9.66
N TYR A 22 -7.18 5.46 -10.58
CA TYR A 22 -7.47 4.05 -10.35
C TYR A 22 -6.69 3.49 -9.14
N VAL A 23 -5.38 3.76 -9.05
CA VAL A 23 -4.54 3.33 -7.93
C VAL A 23 -5.01 3.96 -6.61
N ALA A 24 -5.37 5.25 -6.61
CA ALA A 24 -5.87 5.94 -5.42
C ALA A 24 -7.17 5.32 -4.89
N TRP A 25 -8.12 5.00 -5.78
CA TRP A 25 -9.38 4.35 -5.42
C TRP A 25 -9.17 2.94 -4.88
N LEU A 26 -8.32 2.14 -5.54
CA LEU A 26 -7.98 0.80 -5.08
C LEU A 26 -7.34 0.85 -3.69
N LEU A 27 -6.41 1.78 -3.47
CA LEU A 27 -5.74 1.97 -2.19
C LEU A 27 -6.73 2.37 -1.10
N ALA A 28 -7.56 3.39 -1.36
CA ALA A 28 -8.60 3.83 -0.43
C ALA A 28 -9.59 2.72 -0.06
N PHE A 29 -9.96 1.86 -1.02
CA PHE A 29 -10.82 0.71 -0.77
C PHE A 29 -10.16 -0.33 0.16
N ILE A 30 -8.89 -0.66 -0.08
CA ILE A 30 -8.14 -1.60 0.75
C ILE A 30 -7.97 -1.04 2.18
N GLU A 31 -7.65 0.24 2.29
CA GLU A 31 -7.52 0.93 3.58
C GLU A 31 -8.84 0.93 4.34
N LEU A 32 -9.95 1.24 3.68
CA LEU A 32 -11.28 1.21 4.29
C LEU A 32 -11.65 -0.19 4.81
N CYS A 33 -11.38 -1.25 4.02
CA CYS A 33 -11.62 -2.63 4.47
C CYS A 33 -10.78 -2.99 5.70
N THR A 34 -9.52 -2.54 5.72
CA THR A 34 -8.59 -2.77 6.85
C THR A 34 -9.02 -1.98 8.09
N GLU A 35 -9.50 -0.75 7.89
CA GLU A 35 -10.04 0.13 8.93
C GLU A 35 -11.27 -0.49 9.59
N ILE A 36 -12.24 -0.93 8.79
CA ILE A 36 -13.45 -1.60 9.30
C ILE A 36 -13.08 -2.84 10.09
N SER A 37 -12.15 -3.66 9.57
CA SER A 37 -11.67 -4.86 10.26
C SER A 37 -11.03 -4.51 11.61
N THR A 38 -10.21 -3.45 11.64
CA THR A 38 -9.54 -2.95 12.85
C THR A 38 -10.54 -2.47 13.90
N ILE A 39 -11.55 -1.71 13.49
CA ILE A 39 -12.63 -1.24 14.38
C ILE A 39 -13.41 -2.41 14.95
N VAL A 40 -13.72 -3.42 14.14
CA VAL A 40 -14.40 -4.64 14.61
C VAL A 40 -13.56 -5.35 15.67
N ILE A 41 -12.25 -5.53 15.45
CA ILE A 41 -11.36 -6.16 16.44
C ILE A 41 -11.32 -5.34 17.74
N LEU A 42 -11.20 -4.02 17.64
CA LEU A 42 -11.21 -3.13 18.81
C LEU A 42 -12.55 -3.15 19.58
N SER A 43 -13.65 -3.55 18.93
CA SER A 43 -14.97 -3.63 19.57
C SER A 43 -15.20 -4.91 20.40
N ILE A 44 -14.35 -5.93 20.24
CA ILE A 44 -14.41 -7.18 21.02
C ILE A 44 -14.02 -6.87 22.47
N TYR A 45 -14.60 -7.58 23.45
CA TYR A 45 -14.49 -7.33 24.90
C TYR A 45 -13.03 -7.10 25.39
N SER A 46 -12.82 -6.12 26.28
CA SER A 46 -11.49 -5.70 26.76
C SER A 46 -11.08 -6.44 28.04
N SER A 47 -10.04 -7.27 27.96
CA SER A 47 -9.28 -7.73 29.14
C SER A 47 -7.88 -7.12 29.08
N ASP A 48 -7.21 -6.91 30.22
CA ASP A 48 -5.88 -6.26 30.28
C ASP A 48 -4.81 -6.96 29.42
N CYS A 49 -5.06 -8.21 29.00
CA CYS A 49 -4.14 -9.00 28.21
C CYS A 49 -4.00 -8.50 26.75
N ASP A 50 -4.98 -7.75 26.21
CA ASP A 50 -4.98 -7.30 24.82
C ASP A 50 -4.38 -5.89 24.59
N GLU A 51 -3.86 -5.24 25.64
CA GLU A 51 -3.37 -3.85 25.60
C GLU A 51 -2.34 -3.56 24.48
N PRO A 52 -1.28 -4.38 24.23
CA PRO A 52 -0.32 -4.09 23.17
C PRO A 52 -0.93 -4.24 21.76
N ILE A 53 -1.80 -5.23 21.54
CA ILE A 53 -2.49 -5.45 20.26
C ILE A 53 -3.53 -4.34 20.03
N ARG A 54 -4.23 -3.90 21.07
CA ARG A 54 -5.15 -2.75 20.97
C ARG A 54 -4.42 -1.47 20.66
N LEU A 55 -3.29 -1.19 21.31
CA LEU A 55 -2.48 -0.01 21.03
C LEU A 55 -2.00 -0.02 19.57
N TRP A 56 -1.55 -1.18 19.11
CA TRP A 56 -1.17 -1.41 17.72
C TRP A 56 -2.28 -1.10 16.73
N LEU A 57 -3.46 -1.69 16.93
CA LEU A 57 -4.65 -1.51 16.11
C LEU A 57 -5.17 -0.06 16.15
N THR A 58 -5.10 0.59 17.31
CA THR A 58 -5.54 1.98 17.47
C THR A 58 -4.67 2.95 16.67
N ILE A 59 -3.34 2.76 16.71
CA ILE A 59 -2.40 3.56 15.92
C ILE A 59 -2.58 3.24 14.43
N LEU A 60 -2.75 1.97 14.07
CA LEU A 60 -3.01 1.55 12.69
C LEU A 60 -4.26 2.24 12.13
N SER A 61 -5.37 2.20 12.87
CA SER A 61 -6.63 2.83 12.49
C SER A 61 -6.48 4.36 12.34
N SER A 62 -5.78 5.00 13.29
CA SER A 62 -5.53 6.45 13.21
C SER A 62 -4.77 6.82 11.94
N VAL A 63 -3.70 6.09 11.62
CA VAL A 63 -2.86 6.38 10.44
C VAL A 63 -3.62 6.12 9.14
N LEU A 64 -4.34 5.01 9.04
CA LEU A 64 -5.18 4.69 7.87
C LEU A 64 -6.27 5.73 7.67
N GLY A 65 -6.96 6.14 8.74
CA GLY A 65 -7.98 7.19 8.69
C GLY A 65 -7.42 8.52 8.16
N PHE A 66 -6.28 8.99 8.69
CA PHE A 66 -5.64 10.22 8.19
C PHE A 66 -5.20 10.09 6.73
N HIS A 67 -4.67 8.95 6.34
CA HIS A 67 -4.21 8.72 4.98
C HIS A 67 -5.37 8.65 3.97
N THR A 68 -6.47 7.98 4.34
CA THR A 68 -7.69 7.96 3.51
C THR A 68 -8.25 9.37 3.31
N ILE A 69 -8.29 10.20 4.36
CA ILE A 69 -8.70 11.62 4.23
C ILE A 69 -7.77 12.38 3.29
N PHE A 70 -6.45 12.15 3.39
CA PHE A 70 -5.47 12.73 2.49
C PHE A 70 -5.74 12.31 1.04
N LEU A 71 -5.91 11.02 0.75
CA LEU A 71 -6.19 10.51 -0.59
C LEU A 71 -7.45 11.14 -1.19
N VAL A 72 -8.56 11.11 -0.46
CA VAL A 72 -9.83 11.70 -0.91
C VAL A 72 -9.68 13.21 -1.13
N GLY A 73 -9.01 13.91 -0.21
CA GLY A 73 -8.76 15.34 -0.31
C GLY A 73 -7.89 15.69 -1.52
N THR A 74 -6.84 14.90 -1.79
CA THR A 74 -5.97 15.10 -2.95
C THR A 74 -6.71 14.91 -4.26
N GLU A 75 -7.64 13.95 -4.33
CA GLU A 75 -8.41 13.70 -5.54
C GLU A 75 -9.53 14.73 -5.73
N ALA A 76 -10.18 15.17 -4.65
CA ALA A 76 -11.16 16.27 -4.69
C ALA A 76 -10.52 17.59 -5.15
N LEU A 77 -9.26 17.85 -4.77
CA LEU A 77 -8.51 19.03 -5.15
C LEU A 77 -7.67 18.82 -6.42
N ALA A 78 -7.80 17.68 -7.09
CA ALA A 78 -6.92 17.31 -8.19
C ALA A 78 -7.01 18.31 -9.35
N SER A 79 -8.18 18.88 -9.65
CA SER A 79 -8.31 19.91 -10.69
C SER A 79 -7.48 21.17 -10.42
N ASN A 80 -7.35 21.58 -9.15
CA ASN A 80 -6.65 22.81 -8.75
C ASN A 80 -5.16 22.58 -8.44
N LEU A 81 -4.78 21.37 -8.03
CA LEU A 81 -3.40 21.04 -7.63
C LEU A 81 -2.56 20.51 -8.79
N LYS A 82 -3.19 19.97 -9.85
CA LYS A 82 -2.50 19.45 -11.05
C LYS A 82 -1.64 20.48 -11.77
N GLU A 83 -2.08 21.74 -11.80
CA GLU A 83 -1.36 22.81 -12.48
C GLU A 83 -0.09 23.25 -11.72
N LYS A 84 0.09 22.79 -10.47
CA LYS A 84 1.25 23.16 -9.67
C LYS A 84 2.44 22.23 -9.96
N PRO A 85 3.59 22.80 -10.36
CA PRO A 85 4.80 22.01 -10.56
C PRO A 85 5.21 21.34 -9.24
N GLY A 86 5.50 20.03 -9.30
CA GLY A 86 5.96 19.25 -8.16
C GLY A 86 4.85 18.53 -7.36
N TRP A 87 3.57 18.79 -7.62
CA TRP A 87 2.47 18.13 -6.89
C TRP A 87 2.54 16.59 -6.96
N ASN A 88 2.78 16.03 -8.15
CA ASN A 88 2.90 14.59 -8.31
C ASN A 88 4.03 14.01 -7.45
N SER A 89 5.17 14.70 -7.34
CA SER A 89 6.29 14.27 -6.49
C SER A 89 5.91 14.24 -5.01
N VAL A 90 5.21 15.27 -4.52
CA VAL A 90 4.71 15.32 -3.13
C VAL A 90 3.71 14.19 -2.89
N TYR A 91 2.75 13.99 -3.79
CA TYR A 91 1.77 12.91 -3.71
C TYR A 91 2.45 11.53 -3.60
N PHE A 92 3.40 11.23 -4.51
CA PHE A 92 4.15 9.98 -4.46
C PHE A 92 4.99 9.84 -3.19
N THR A 93 5.60 10.92 -2.72
CA THR A 93 6.44 10.90 -1.51
C THR A 93 5.62 10.59 -0.26
N VAL A 94 4.48 11.26 -0.08
CA VAL A 94 3.59 11.03 1.08
C VAL A 94 3.11 9.59 1.09
N ASN A 95 2.58 9.10 -0.05
CA ASN A 95 2.12 7.72 -0.16
C ASN A 95 3.24 6.73 0.14
N THR A 96 4.45 6.97 -0.37
CA THR A 96 5.61 6.09 -0.11
C THR A 96 5.97 6.04 1.37
N ILE A 97 6.03 7.20 2.05
CA ILE A 97 6.34 7.29 3.49
C ILE A 97 5.30 6.50 4.30
N VAL A 98 4.01 6.68 3.99
CA VAL A 98 2.93 5.97 4.69
C VAL A 98 3.02 4.48 4.45
N GLN A 99 3.27 4.02 3.22
CA GLN A 99 3.44 2.59 2.94
C GLN A 99 4.65 1.99 3.65
N CYS A 100 5.79 2.72 3.73
CA CYS A 100 6.95 2.28 4.50
C CYS A 100 6.63 2.18 6.00
N PHE A 101 5.91 3.17 6.55
CA PHE A 101 5.46 3.13 7.94
C PHE A 101 4.54 1.93 8.19
N LEU A 102 3.51 1.73 7.35
CA LEU A 102 2.57 0.62 7.48
C LEU A 102 3.30 -0.72 7.42
N PHE A 103 4.28 -0.88 6.54
CA PHE A 103 5.07 -2.10 6.46
C PHE A 103 5.78 -2.41 7.78
N LEU A 104 6.50 -1.43 8.33
CA LEU A 104 7.18 -1.59 9.62
C LEU A 104 6.19 -1.80 10.78
N TRP A 105 5.06 -1.11 10.76
CA TRP A 105 4.02 -1.21 11.78
C TRP A 105 3.34 -2.58 11.79
N MET A 106 3.11 -3.17 10.61
CA MET A 106 2.58 -4.53 10.48
C MET A 106 3.58 -5.59 10.96
N LEU A 107 4.90 -5.36 10.78
CA LEU A 107 5.93 -6.23 11.37
C LEU A 107 5.90 -6.20 12.91
N ILE A 108 5.77 -5.02 13.51
CA ILE A 108 5.62 -4.87 14.97
C ILE A 108 4.36 -5.59 15.45
N GLY A 109 3.24 -5.40 14.76
CA GLY A 109 1.99 -6.11 15.03
C GLY A 109 2.12 -7.63 14.98
N ALA A 110 2.88 -8.15 14.01
CA ALA A 110 3.17 -9.58 13.92
C ALA A 110 3.95 -10.07 15.16
N VAL A 111 4.98 -9.33 15.60
CA VAL A 111 5.72 -9.70 16.82
C VAL A 111 4.78 -9.81 18.01
N TRP A 112 3.90 -8.83 18.22
CA TRP A 112 2.94 -8.86 19.33
C TRP A 112 1.90 -9.99 19.18
N ALA A 113 1.39 -10.24 17.98
CA ALA A 113 0.42 -11.30 17.72
C ALA A 113 0.99 -12.72 17.94
N PHE A 114 2.29 -12.92 17.72
CA PHE A 114 2.94 -14.24 17.77
C PHE A 114 3.76 -14.49 19.04
N ASN A 115 4.13 -13.47 19.83
CA ASN A 115 4.98 -13.63 21.01
C ASN A 115 4.19 -14.00 22.29
N ASP A 116 2.95 -13.55 22.45
CA ASP A 116 2.15 -13.75 23.69
C ASP A 116 1.02 -14.80 23.52
N MET A 117 1.30 -15.90 22.81
CA MET A 117 0.27 -16.89 22.41
C MET A 117 -0.40 -17.65 23.56
N ASP A 118 0.30 -17.91 24.67
CA ASP A 118 -0.13 -18.95 25.62
C ASP A 118 -1.04 -18.43 26.74
N ALA A 119 -1.01 -17.12 27.05
CA ALA A 119 -1.78 -16.54 28.16
C ALA A 119 -3.05 -15.80 27.71
N CYS A 120 -3.12 -15.39 26.44
CA CYS A 120 -4.10 -14.41 25.96
C CYS A 120 -5.14 -14.99 24.99
N ARG A 121 -4.86 -16.18 24.45
CA ARG A 121 -5.63 -16.79 23.37
C ARG A 121 -7.04 -17.18 23.77
N ASP A 122 -7.27 -17.56 25.03
CA ASP A 122 -8.57 -18.06 25.47
C ASP A 122 -9.58 -16.93 25.73
N ASP A 123 -9.12 -15.75 26.20
CA ASP A 123 -9.99 -14.60 26.48
C ASP A 123 -10.21 -13.69 25.26
N PHE A 124 -9.27 -13.68 24.30
CA PHE A 124 -9.31 -12.82 23.10
C PHE A 124 -9.20 -13.63 21.79
N TYR A 125 -9.69 -14.86 21.76
CA TYR A 125 -9.52 -15.75 20.60
C TYR A 125 -10.04 -15.16 19.29
N GLU A 126 -11.25 -14.57 19.31
CA GLU A 126 -11.92 -14.06 18.11
C GLU A 126 -11.18 -12.84 17.53
N GLY A 127 -10.79 -11.89 18.38
CA GLY A 127 -10.02 -10.72 17.96
C GLY A 127 -8.60 -11.07 17.51
N TRP A 128 -7.98 -12.07 18.13
CA TRP A 128 -6.68 -12.60 17.73
C TRP A 128 -6.74 -13.30 16.35
N MET A 129 -7.75 -14.13 16.11
CA MET A 129 -7.97 -14.77 14.81
C MET A 129 -8.14 -13.73 13.69
N LEU A 130 -8.95 -12.70 13.92
CA LEU A 130 -9.12 -11.60 12.97
C LEU A 130 -7.81 -10.82 12.75
N THR A 131 -7.02 -10.60 13.82
CA THR A 131 -5.69 -9.97 13.72
C THR A 131 -4.76 -10.77 12.82
N ILE A 132 -4.74 -12.10 12.95
CA ILE A 132 -3.96 -12.98 12.07
C ILE A 132 -4.44 -12.89 10.62
N VAL A 133 -5.75 -12.83 10.39
CA VAL A 133 -6.31 -12.68 9.03
C VAL A 133 -5.87 -11.36 8.40
N VAL A 134 -5.90 -10.26 9.15
CA VAL A 134 -5.42 -8.94 8.68
C VAL A 134 -3.92 -8.99 8.34
N LEU A 135 -3.09 -9.50 9.24
CA LEU A 135 -1.65 -9.66 9.01
C LEU A 135 -1.35 -10.57 7.80
N GLY A 136 -2.03 -11.71 7.72
CA GLY A 136 -1.87 -12.68 6.64
C GLY A 136 -2.27 -12.11 5.28
N THR A 137 -3.37 -11.37 5.22
CA THR A 137 -3.82 -10.68 4.00
C THR A 137 -2.79 -9.64 3.56
N TYR A 138 -2.30 -8.83 4.50
CA TYR A 138 -1.28 -7.80 4.24
C TYR A 138 0.02 -8.39 3.68
N PHE A 139 0.59 -9.39 4.36
CA PHE A 139 1.82 -10.04 3.88
C PHE A 139 1.60 -10.84 2.59
N GLY A 140 0.40 -11.40 2.37
CA GLY A 140 0.04 -12.06 1.13
C GLY A 140 0.10 -11.11 -0.06
N ILE A 141 -0.50 -9.92 0.06
CA ILE A 141 -0.48 -8.89 -0.99
C ILE A 141 0.95 -8.43 -1.29
N ILE A 142 1.74 -8.13 -0.26
CA ILE A 142 3.15 -7.74 -0.42
C ILE A 142 3.95 -8.83 -1.12
N SER A 143 3.75 -10.08 -0.73
CA SER A 143 4.45 -11.22 -1.34
C SER A 143 4.15 -11.32 -2.84
N VAL A 144 2.89 -11.17 -3.24
CA VAL A 144 2.50 -11.17 -4.65
C VAL A 144 3.15 -10.00 -5.40
N PHE A 145 3.19 -8.81 -4.80
CA PHE A 145 3.84 -7.64 -5.40
C PHE A 145 5.35 -7.84 -5.60
N LEU A 146 6.05 -8.35 -4.59
CA LEU A 146 7.48 -8.64 -4.66
C LEU A 146 7.79 -9.72 -5.71
N LEU A 147 6.95 -10.76 -5.82
CA LEU A 147 7.08 -11.78 -6.87
C LEU A 147 6.88 -11.19 -8.27
N GLY A 148 5.90 -10.29 -8.43
CA GLY A 148 5.67 -9.58 -9.69
C GLY A 148 6.88 -8.72 -10.09
N LEU A 149 7.46 -7.97 -9.16
CA LEU A 149 8.67 -7.18 -9.41
C LEU A 149 9.85 -8.06 -9.80
N LEU A 150 10.05 -9.17 -9.08
CA LEU A 150 11.10 -10.13 -9.40
C LEU A 150 10.93 -10.71 -10.80
N PHE A 151 9.70 -11.04 -11.19
CA PHE A 151 9.38 -11.51 -12.55
C PHE A 151 9.70 -10.48 -13.63
N ILE A 152 9.34 -9.21 -13.42
CA ILE A 152 9.66 -8.12 -14.36
C ILE A 152 11.18 -7.93 -14.49
N VAL A 153 11.92 -7.96 -13.38
CA VAL A 153 13.37 -7.87 -13.39
C VAL A 153 13.99 -9.04 -14.14
N CYS A 154 13.51 -10.26 -13.91
CA CYS A 154 13.97 -11.45 -14.64
C CYS A 154 13.75 -11.32 -16.15
N ILE A 155 12.55 -10.91 -16.59
CA ILE A 155 12.27 -10.68 -18.02
C ILE A 155 13.18 -9.61 -18.60
N THR A 156 13.36 -8.49 -17.89
CA THR A 156 14.18 -7.37 -18.36
C THR A 156 15.65 -7.77 -18.49
N CYS A 157 16.18 -8.51 -17.52
CA CYS A 157 17.54 -9.05 -17.55
C CYS A 157 17.72 -10.07 -18.69
N ILE A 158 16.77 -10.99 -18.88
CA ILE A 158 16.80 -11.97 -19.97
C ILE A 158 16.73 -11.26 -21.34
N GLY A 159 15.83 -10.29 -21.50
CA GLY A 159 15.71 -9.49 -22.71
C GLY A 159 16.99 -8.70 -23.03
N SER A 160 17.59 -8.08 -22.01
CA SER A 160 18.87 -7.37 -22.14
C SER A 160 20.01 -8.31 -22.56
N TRP A 161 20.09 -9.50 -21.97
CA TRP A 161 21.05 -10.53 -22.38
C TRP A 161 20.83 -11.01 -23.82
N HIS A 162 19.58 -11.18 -24.22
CA HIS A 162 19.21 -11.57 -25.57
C HIS A 162 19.67 -10.50 -26.57
N ILE A 163 19.33 -9.23 -26.36
CA ILE A 163 19.74 -8.10 -27.22
C ILE A 163 21.27 -7.98 -27.28
N SER A 164 21.96 -8.10 -26.15
CA SER A 164 23.43 -8.10 -26.10
C SER A 164 24.04 -9.20 -26.98
N SER A 165 23.42 -10.39 -27.03
CA SER A 165 23.88 -11.50 -27.86
C SER A 165 23.68 -11.27 -29.37
N TYR A 166 22.65 -10.52 -29.78
CA TYR A 166 22.46 -10.13 -31.19
C TYR A 166 23.47 -9.07 -31.63
N LEU A 167 23.72 -8.05 -30.80
CA LEU A 167 24.68 -6.99 -31.11
C LEU A 167 26.12 -7.53 -31.22
N LYS A 168 26.46 -8.59 -30.46
CA LYS A 168 27.77 -9.27 -30.56
C LYS A 168 27.93 -10.15 -31.81
N LYS A 169 26.83 -10.49 -32.49
CA LYS A 169 26.80 -11.33 -33.70
C LYS A 169 26.63 -10.54 -35.00
N SER A 170 26.34 -9.25 -34.94
CA SER A 170 26.38 -8.38 -36.12
C SER A 170 27.84 -8.11 -36.50
N PRO A 171 28.25 -8.47 -37.73
CA PRO A 171 29.63 -8.31 -38.22
C PRO A 171 30.03 -6.84 -38.40
#